data_AF-A0A086KDK7-F1
#
_entry.id   AF-A0A086KDK7-F1
#
_cell.length_a   1.000
_cell.length_b   1.000
_cell.length_c   1.000
_cell.angle_alpha   90.00
_cell.angle_beta   90.00
_cell.angle_gamma   90.00
#
_symmetry.space_group_name_H-M   'P 1'
#
loop_
_entity.id
_entity.type
_entity.pdbx_description
1 polymer ?
#
loop_
_entity_poly.entity_id
_entity_poly.type
_entity_poly.pdbx_seq_one_letter_code
_entity_poly.pdbx_strand_id
1 'polypeptide(L)'
;MRWQEKGIRGLGLGQLGHKVHVAVCSSSAWRLKLPPDAAFLAAHPAIQRHFDQWWKQRLQQVVKEVHQRRDARANPQGPLTGGEEGKTKDASVAVSPALLQLAGRLCSSALKTQGALTFQQLRETLNSKNNDFLAVADRDLERVLQTVAIQVGTVWLAPKVGNAQMDLYRDCLIEVLKKQTQPQSKAAIVQEMSQALNRRIDLPDFTLRKLLRELAVNESGFWSFKGRVPESGDGDVPLPPVF
;
A
#
# COMPACT_ATOMS: atom_id res chain seq x y z
N MET A 1 4.75 30.92 23.22
CA MET A 1 5.05 29.49 23.49
C MET A 1 6.38 29.15 22.84
N ARG A 2 7.36 28.76 23.65
CA ARG A 2 8.78 28.63 23.33
C ARG A 2 9.05 27.17 22.95
N TRP A 3 9.34 26.88 21.69
CA TRP A 3 9.80 25.55 21.27
C TRP A 3 11.32 25.54 21.24
N GLN A 4 11.92 24.65 22.04
CA GLN A 4 13.36 24.46 22.15
C GLN A 4 13.95 23.92 20.84
N GLU A 5 14.95 24.61 20.31
CA GLU A 5 15.89 24.07 19.33
C GLU A 5 16.77 23.01 20.01
N LYS A 6 16.57 21.73 19.68
CA LYS A 6 17.61 20.72 19.89
C LYS A 6 18.53 20.72 18.67
N GLY A 7 19.70 21.33 18.84
CA GLY A 7 20.79 21.30 17.87
C GLY A 7 21.29 19.87 17.66
N ILE A 8 21.41 19.47 16.39
CA ILE A 8 22.15 18.27 16.00
C ILE A 8 23.52 18.76 15.52
N ARG A 9 24.54 18.64 16.38
CA ARG A 9 25.94 18.70 15.98
C ARG A 9 26.46 17.27 15.78
N GLY A 10 27.07 17.05 14.61
CA GLY A 10 28.39 16.44 14.53
C GLY A 10 28.51 14.92 14.48
N LEU A 11 28.80 14.46 13.26
CA LEU A 11 29.79 13.45 12.89
C LEU A 11 29.49 11.96 13.15
N GLY A 12 29.24 11.27 12.03
CA GLY A 12 29.48 9.85 11.85
C GLY A 12 29.66 9.58 10.36
N LEU A 13 30.92 9.53 9.92
CA LEU A 13 31.32 9.04 8.59
C LEU A 13 30.81 7.60 8.41
N GLY A 14 30.02 7.35 7.36
CA GLY A 14 29.59 6.01 6.98
C GLY A 14 28.65 6.06 5.78
N GLN A 15 29.14 5.57 4.64
CA GLN A 15 28.39 5.33 3.41
C GLN A 15 26.97 4.80 3.66
N LEU A 16 25.97 5.29 2.90
CA LEU A 16 24.91 4.49 2.25
C LEU A 16 23.83 5.39 1.62
N GLY A 17 23.62 5.23 0.31
CA GLY A 17 22.36 5.51 -0.39
C GLY A 17 21.79 6.92 -0.29
N HIS A 18 22.23 7.83 -1.17
CA HIS A 18 21.60 9.14 -1.32
C HIS A 18 20.14 9.01 -1.78
N LYS A 19 19.20 9.10 -0.82
CA LYS A 19 17.86 9.63 -1.12
C LYS A 19 18.05 11.07 -1.61
N VAL A 20 17.83 11.31 -2.90
CA VAL A 20 17.84 12.65 -3.46
C VAL A 20 16.62 13.39 -2.94
N HIS A 21 16.77 14.09 -1.82
CA HIS A 21 15.79 15.06 -1.37
C HIS A 21 15.89 16.29 -2.27
N VAL A 22 14.90 16.53 -3.13
CA VAL A 22 14.92 17.56 -4.19
C VAL A 22 14.66 18.99 -3.64
N ALA A 23 14.03 19.11 -2.47
CA ALA A 23 13.69 20.38 -1.84
C ALA A 23 14.08 20.44 -0.34
N VAL A 24 14.23 21.65 0.17
CA VAL A 24 14.51 21.98 1.58
C VAL A 24 13.48 22.99 2.06
N CYS A 25 12.98 22.79 3.29
CA CYS A 25 12.16 23.78 3.98
C CYS A 25 13.08 24.68 4.80
N SER A 26 13.24 25.93 4.37
CA SER A 26 13.94 26.97 5.13
C SER A 26 12.92 28.03 5.52
N SER A 27 12.72 28.26 6.82
CA SER A 27 11.89 29.36 7.34
C SER A 27 10.47 29.40 6.75
N SER A 28 9.76 28.28 6.82
CA SER A 28 8.38 28.11 6.31
C SER A 28 8.21 28.21 4.79
N ALA A 29 9.30 28.26 4.02
CA ALA A 29 9.27 28.25 2.56
C ALA A 29 10.02 27.03 1.99
N TRP A 30 9.38 26.34 1.06
CA TRP A 30 9.99 25.24 0.31
C TRP A 30 10.83 25.79 -0.83
N ARG A 31 12.10 25.39 -0.89
CA ARG A 31 13.02 25.75 -1.98
C ARG A 31 13.66 24.49 -2.55
N LEU A 32 13.91 24.48 -3.86
CA LEU A 32 14.68 23.42 -4.50
C LEU A 32 16.14 23.50 -4.03
N LYS A 33 16.81 22.35 -3.88
CA LYS A 33 18.23 22.31 -3.50
C LYS A 33 19.15 22.84 -4.59
N LEU A 34 18.74 22.68 -5.84
CA LEU A 34 19.48 23.13 -7.00
C LEU A 34 18.88 24.43 -7.51
N PRO A 35 19.73 25.39 -7.92
CA PRO A 35 19.25 26.56 -8.64
C PRO A 35 18.63 26.12 -9.98
N PRO A 36 17.72 26.93 -10.56
CA PRO A 36 17.21 26.68 -11.89
C PRO A 36 18.35 26.52 -12.90
N ASP A 37 18.27 25.53 -13.77
CA ASP A 37 19.24 25.31 -14.83
C ASP A 37 19.10 26.40 -15.90
N ALA A 38 19.85 27.49 -15.73
CA ALA A 38 19.81 28.64 -16.62
C ALA A 38 20.25 28.30 -18.05
N ALA A 39 21.14 27.32 -18.23
CA ALA A 39 21.59 26.89 -19.55
C ALA A 39 20.49 26.14 -20.28
N PHE A 40 19.75 25.27 -19.59
CA PHE A 40 18.59 24.58 -20.13
C PHE A 40 17.46 25.55 -20.50
N LEU A 41 17.18 26.54 -19.65
CA LEU A 41 16.16 27.56 -19.92
C LEU A 41 16.51 28.42 -21.15
N ALA A 42 17.78 28.77 -21.30
CA ALA A 42 18.26 29.51 -22.47
C ALA A 42 18.22 28.68 -23.76
N ALA A 43 18.53 27.38 -23.69
CA ALA A 43 18.54 26.48 -24.83
C ALA A 43 17.12 26.09 -25.30
N HIS A 44 16.14 26.08 -24.39
CA HIS A 44 14.78 25.60 -24.68
C HIS A 44 13.67 26.59 -24.25
N PRO A 45 13.64 27.80 -24.84
CA PRO A 45 12.66 28.82 -24.47
C PRO A 45 11.21 28.42 -24.76
N ALA A 46 10.96 27.56 -25.74
CA ALA A 46 9.62 27.04 -26.04
C ALA A 46 9.10 26.12 -24.92
N ILE A 47 9.98 25.29 -24.35
CA ILE A 47 9.64 24.39 -23.23
C ILE A 47 9.32 25.23 -22.00
N GLN A 48 10.15 26.23 -21.69
CA GLN A 48 9.90 27.15 -20.58
C GLN A 48 8.53 27.83 -20.72
N ARG A 49 8.22 28.42 -21.87
CA ARG A 49 6.92 29.10 -22.11
C ARG A 49 5.74 28.16 -21.94
N HIS A 50 5.84 26.94 -22.47
CA HIS A 50 4.80 25.93 -22.33
C HIS A 50 4.55 25.59 -20.86
N PHE A 51 5.61 25.32 -20.09
CA PHE A 51 5.47 24.99 -18.67
C PHE A 51 5.02 26.19 -17.81
N ASP A 52 5.47 27.41 -18.12
CA ASP A 52 5.00 28.62 -17.44
C ASP A 52 3.50 28.85 -17.66
N GLN A 53 3.02 28.66 -18.89
CA GLN A 53 1.60 28.78 -19.21
C GLN A 53 0.78 27.66 -18.57
N TRP A 54 1.29 26.42 -18.65
CA TRP A 54 0.67 25.26 -18.03
C TRP A 54 0.55 25.41 -16.51
N TRP A 55 1.61 25.87 -15.84
CA TRP A 55 1.61 26.06 -14.38
C TRP A 55 0.65 27.17 -13.96
N LYS A 56 0.55 28.27 -14.71
CA LYS A 56 -0.44 29.33 -14.46
C LYS A 56 -1.87 28.81 -14.58
N GLN A 57 -2.18 28.06 -15.63
CA GLN A 57 -3.51 27.46 -15.83
C GLN A 57 -3.82 26.44 -14.73
N ARG A 58 -2.85 25.59 -14.39
CA ARG A 58 -3.01 24.57 -13.37
C ARG A 58 -3.22 25.18 -11.98
N LEU A 59 -2.47 26.23 -11.64
CA LEU A 59 -2.62 26.94 -10.37
C LEU A 59 -4.02 27.55 -10.27
N GLN A 60 -4.53 28.18 -11.34
CA GLN A 60 -5.89 28.73 -11.37
C GLN A 60 -6.96 27.63 -11.18
N GLN A 61 -6.78 26.47 -11.82
CA GLN A 61 -7.69 25.33 -11.63
C GLN A 61 -7.68 24.83 -10.19
N VAL A 62 -6.51 24.65 -9.59
CA VAL A 62 -6.38 24.18 -8.20
C VAL A 62 -6.96 25.19 -7.22
N VAL A 63 -6.72 26.49 -7.42
CA VAL A 63 -7.32 27.54 -6.58
C VAL A 63 -8.83 27.52 -6.68
N LYS A 64 -9.41 27.39 -7.88
CA LYS A 64 -10.86 27.26 -8.08
C LYS A 64 -11.41 26.02 -7.37
N GLU A 65 -10.72 24.89 -7.49
CA GLU A 65 -11.11 23.63 -6.85
C GLU A 65 -11.08 23.74 -5.30
N VAL A 66 -10.06 24.39 -4.74
CA VAL A 66 -9.96 24.63 -3.29
C VAL A 66 -11.06 25.57 -2.81
N HIS A 67 -11.37 26.63 -3.55
CA HIS A 67 -12.47 27.55 -3.20
C HIS A 67 -13.83 26.83 -3.28
N GLN A 68 -14.11 26.09 -4.36
CA GLN A 68 -15.35 25.31 -4.48
C GLN A 68 -15.50 24.29 -3.34
N ARG A 69 -14.42 23.61 -2.95
CA ARG A 69 -14.43 22.69 -1.81
C ARG A 69 -14.66 23.41 -0.48
N ARG A 70 -14.18 24.64 -0.33
CA ARG A 70 -14.37 25.46 0.88
C ARG A 70 -15.81 26.00 0.95
N ASP A 71 -16.35 26.47 -0.16
CA ASP A 71 -17.71 27.01 -0.26
C ASP A 71 -18.77 25.92 -0.08
N ALA A 72 -18.55 24.73 -0.66
CA ALA A 72 -19.40 23.56 -0.45
C ALA A 72 -19.41 23.07 1.02
N ARG A 73 -18.35 23.38 1.78
CA ARG A 73 -18.25 23.06 3.22
C ARG A 73 -18.82 24.17 4.12
N ALA A 74 -18.97 25.38 3.59
CA ALA A 74 -19.47 26.55 4.32
C ALA A 74 -20.98 26.78 4.15
N ASN A 75 -21.62 26.17 3.14
CA ASN A 75 -23.05 26.39 2.87
C ASN A 75 -23.85 25.07 2.75
N PRO A 76 -24.33 24.47 3.85
CA PRO A 76 -25.18 23.27 3.83
C PRO A 76 -26.67 23.59 3.61
N GLN A 77 -26.99 24.59 2.77
CA GLN A 77 -28.38 24.92 2.43
C GLN A 77 -28.58 24.87 0.90
N GLY A 78 -28.92 23.67 0.43
CA GLY A 78 -29.64 23.42 -0.82
C GLY A 78 -31.03 22.83 -0.49
N PRO A 79 -32.01 22.97 -1.39
CA PRO A 79 -33.39 23.26 -1.02
C PRO A 79 -34.20 22.08 -0.48
N LEU A 80 -35.08 22.41 0.45
CA LEU A 80 -36.18 21.60 0.96
C LEU A 80 -37.16 21.26 -0.18
N THR A 81 -37.25 19.99 -0.53
CA THR A 81 -38.49 19.38 -1.05
C THR A 81 -38.66 18.04 -0.34
N GLY A 82 -39.81 17.90 0.31
CA GLY A 82 -40.10 16.89 1.33
C GLY A 82 -40.37 15.48 0.81
N GLY A 83 -40.57 14.55 1.74
CA GLY A 83 -41.15 13.24 1.49
C GLY A 83 -40.52 12.08 2.28
N GLU A 84 -40.89 11.98 3.56
CA GLU A 84 -41.13 10.79 4.38
C GLU A 84 -40.35 9.48 4.07
N GLU A 85 -39.46 9.10 4.98
CA GLU A 85 -39.65 8.03 6.00
C GLU A 85 -39.29 6.63 5.51
N GLY A 86 -38.17 6.11 6.04
CA GLY A 86 -37.91 4.68 6.01
C GLY A 86 -36.43 4.30 5.90
N LYS A 87 -35.93 3.75 7.01
CA LYS A 87 -34.78 2.84 7.15
C LYS A 87 -33.35 3.40 7.24
N THR A 88 -32.80 3.01 8.39
CA THR A 88 -31.41 2.69 8.72
C THR A 88 -30.43 3.85 8.91
N LYS A 89 -30.17 4.08 10.21
CA LYS A 89 -28.91 4.56 10.77
C LYS A 89 -27.72 3.88 10.08
N ASP A 90 -27.17 4.57 9.09
CA ASP A 90 -25.75 4.56 8.76
C ASP A 90 -25.52 5.87 8.00
N ALA A 91 -25.32 6.94 8.76
CA ALA A 91 -24.78 8.17 8.20
C ALA A 91 -23.32 7.90 7.81
N SER A 92 -23.11 7.18 6.70
CA SER A 92 -21.80 7.08 6.07
C SER A 92 -21.46 8.50 5.65
N VAL A 93 -20.55 9.14 6.41
CA VAL A 93 -19.91 10.38 5.98
C VAL A 93 -19.43 10.13 4.56
N ALA A 94 -19.98 10.88 3.60
CA ALA A 94 -19.69 10.65 2.19
C ALA A 94 -18.18 10.84 1.95
N VAL A 95 -17.46 9.72 1.86
CA VAL A 95 -16.03 9.71 1.60
C VAL A 95 -15.82 10.18 0.16
N SER A 96 -14.90 11.12 -0.04
CA SER A 96 -14.64 11.62 -1.40
C SER A 96 -14.16 10.47 -2.32
N PRO A 97 -14.68 10.36 -3.56
CA PRO A 97 -14.23 9.34 -4.51
C PRO A 97 -12.72 9.39 -4.78
N ALA A 98 -12.13 10.58 -4.73
CA ALA A 98 -10.69 10.77 -4.89
C ALA A 98 -9.88 10.09 -3.77
N LEU A 99 -10.37 10.11 -2.52
CA LEU A 99 -9.71 9.45 -1.40
C LEU A 99 -9.77 7.92 -1.55
N LEU A 100 -10.90 7.37 -2.00
CA LEU A 100 -11.04 5.93 -2.27
C LEU A 100 -10.13 5.47 -3.42
N GLN A 101 -10.01 6.26 -4.49
CA GLN A 101 -9.06 5.99 -5.57
C GLN A 101 -7.60 6.01 -5.07
N LEU A 102 -7.26 6.95 -4.18
CA LEU A 102 -5.95 7.03 -3.56
C LEU A 102 -5.69 5.81 -2.67
N ALA A 103 -6.69 5.38 -1.87
CA ALA A 103 -6.63 4.15 -1.08
C ALA A 103 -6.28 2.94 -1.98
N GLY A 104 -7.00 2.76 -3.08
CA GLY A 104 -6.78 1.65 -4.01
C GLY A 104 -5.37 1.64 -4.60
N ARG A 105 -4.84 2.81 -4.98
CA ARG A 105 -3.46 2.93 -5.48
C ARG A 105 -2.43 2.57 -4.41
N LEU A 106 -2.61 3.06 -3.18
CA LEU A 106 -1.70 2.77 -2.08
C LEU A 106 -1.75 1.29 -1.68
N CYS A 107 -2.94 0.71 -1.57
CA CYS A 107 -3.11 -0.73 -1.30
C CYS A 107 -2.47 -1.58 -2.41
N SER A 108 -2.72 -1.25 -3.68
CA SER A 108 -2.09 -1.96 -4.81
C SER A 108 -0.56 -1.89 -4.74
N SER A 109 0.00 -0.71 -4.42
CA SER A 109 1.44 -0.54 -4.23
C SER A 109 1.99 -1.32 -3.03
N ALA A 110 1.26 -1.34 -1.91
CA ALA A 110 1.65 -2.09 -0.72
C ALA A 110 1.68 -3.59 -1.01
N LEU A 111 0.64 -4.12 -1.66
CA LEU A 111 0.54 -5.54 -2.01
C LEU A 111 1.63 -5.99 -2.99
N LYS A 112 2.01 -5.13 -3.94
CA LYS A 112 3.12 -5.41 -4.88
C LYS A 112 4.50 -5.38 -4.21
N THR A 113 4.65 -4.65 -3.12
CA THR A 113 5.96 -4.47 -2.45
C THR A 113 6.17 -5.42 -1.28
N GLN A 114 5.11 -5.69 -0.51
CA GLN A 114 5.15 -6.48 0.72
C GLN A 114 4.56 -7.90 0.55
N GLY A 115 3.81 -8.13 -0.52
CA GLY A 115 3.13 -9.40 -0.78
C GLY A 115 1.76 -9.47 -0.12
N ALA A 116 1.44 -10.64 0.45
CA ALA A 116 0.19 -10.89 1.16
C ALA A 116 0.08 -10.06 2.44
N LEU A 117 -1.01 -9.31 2.58
CA LEU A 117 -1.30 -8.51 3.77
C LEU A 117 -2.74 -8.74 4.24
N THR A 118 -2.96 -8.75 5.56
CA THR A 118 -4.31 -8.79 6.13
C THR A 118 -5.02 -7.45 5.90
N PHE A 119 -6.34 -7.44 6.02
CA PHE A 119 -7.12 -6.21 5.95
C PHE A 119 -6.65 -5.17 6.99
N GLN A 120 -6.36 -5.62 8.21
CA GLN A 120 -5.83 -4.76 9.28
C GLN A 120 -4.47 -4.16 8.93
N GLN A 121 -3.53 -4.96 8.39
CA GLN A 121 -2.22 -4.45 7.97
C GLN A 121 -2.33 -3.41 6.85
N LEU A 122 -3.26 -3.60 5.92
CA LEU A 122 -3.56 -2.62 4.87
C LEU A 122 -4.14 -1.33 5.47
N ARG A 123 -5.03 -1.44 6.45
CA ARG A 123 -5.61 -0.31 7.18
C ARG A 123 -4.53 0.50 7.91
N GLU A 124 -3.64 -0.16 8.64
CA GLU A 124 -2.50 0.45 9.32
C GLU A 124 -1.54 1.12 8.32
N THR A 125 -1.30 0.46 7.17
CA THR A 125 -0.48 1.01 6.09
C THR A 125 -1.10 2.29 5.51
N LEU A 126 -2.42 2.36 5.34
CA LEU A 126 -3.09 3.57 4.88
C LEU A 126 -3.04 4.69 5.92
N ASN A 127 -3.42 4.39 7.16
CA ASN A 127 -3.48 5.37 8.25
C ASN A 127 -2.11 5.97 8.56
N SER A 128 -1.03 5.18 8.44
CA SER A 128 0.35 5.68 8.61
C SER A 128 0.80 6.61 7.48
N LYS A 129 0.13 6.60 6.31
CA LYS A 129 0.42 7.48 5.16
C LYS A 129 -0.41 8.75 5.17
N ASN A 130 -1.69 8.64 5.54
CA ASN A 130 -2.60 9.78 5.62
C ASN A 130 -3.71 9.52 6.65
N ASN A 131 -3.88 10.46 7.59
CA ASN A 131 -4.91 10.39 8.62
C ASN A 131 -6.35 10.49 8.06
N ASP A 132 -6.52 11.01 6.84
CA ASP A 132 -7.84 11.07 6.18
C ASP A 132 -8.48 9.67 6.03
N PHE A 133 -7.66 8.61 6.01
CA PHE A 133 -8.15 7.23 5.90
C PHE A 133 -8.86 6.72 7.16
N LEU A 134 -8.66 7.36 8.31
CA LEU A 134 -9.38 7.01 9.54
C LEU A 134 -10.90 7.17 9.39
N ALA A 135 -11.34 8.12 8.54
CA ALA A 135 -12.75 8.37 8.27
C ALA A 135 -13.37 7.42 7.23
N VAL A 136 -12.56 6.61 6.53
CA VAL A 136 -13.07 5.69 5.50
C VAL A 136 -13.69 4.47 6.17
N ALA A 137 -14.95 4.13 5.90
CA ALA A 137 -15.53 2.92 6.47
C ALA A 137 -14.85 1.66 5.92
N ASP A 138 -14.78 0.60 6.73
CA ASP A 138 -14.13 -0.66 6.31
C ASP A 138 -14.82 -1.27 5.09
N ARG A 139 -16.15 -1.19 5.02
CA ARG A 139 -16.94 -1.62 3.86
C ARG A 139 -16.55 -0.90 2.58
N ASP A 140 -16.23 0.39 2.64
CA ASP A 140 -15.82 1.15 1.46
C ASP A 140 -14.40 0.78 1.04
N LEU A 141 -13.50 0.59 2.00
CA LEU A 141 -12.14 0.12 1.75
C LEU A 141 -12.13 -1.28 1.15
N GLU A 142 -12.98 -2.18 1.65
CA GLU A 142 -13.12 -3.53 1.12
C GLU A 142 -13.63 -3.52 -0.32
N ARG A 143 -14.64 -2.70 -0.64
CA ARG A 143 -15.09 -2.51 -2.04
C ARG A 143 -13.96 -2.01 -2.93
N VAL A 144 -13.12 -1.11 -2.45
CA VAL A 144 -11.93 -0.65 -3.21
C VAL A 144 -10.94 -1.80 -3.41
N LEU A 145 -10.66 -2.58 -2.37
CA LEU A 145 -9.74 -3.73 -2.44
C LEU A 145 -10.19 -4.76 -3.48
N GLN A 146 -11.49 -5.07 -3.55
CA GLN A 146 -12.06 -5.98 -4.55
C GLN A 146 -11.79 -5.55 -6.01
N THR A 147 -11.54 -4.26 -6.25
CA THR A 147 -11.21 -3.76 -7.60
C THR A 147 -9.73 -3.87 -7.96
N VAL A 148 -8.83 -4.00 -6.96
CA VAL A 148 -7.38 -3.93 -7.17
C VAL A 148 -6.62 -5.17 -6.70
N ALA A 149 -7.27 -6.06 -5.96
CA ALA A 149 -6.67 -7.18 -5.26
C ALA A 149 -7.59 -8.41 -5.27
N ILE A 150 -7.01 -9.58 -5.04
CA ILE A 150 -7.74 -10.83 -4.78
C ILE A 150 -7.61 -11.18 -3.30
N GLN A 151 -8.67 -11.74 -2.73
CA GLN A 151 -8.67 -12.26 -1.37
C GLN A 151 -8.38 -13.76 -1.38
N VAL A 152 -7.45 -14.20 -0.54
CA VAL A 152 -7.11 -15.61 -0.35
C VAL A 152 -7.01 -15.89 1.14
N GLY A 153 -8.01 -16.58 1.70
CA GLY A 153 -8.13 -16.75 3.14
C GLY A 153 -8.29 -15.40 3.84
N THR A 154 -7.43 -15.11 4.82
CA THR A 154 -7.46 -13.86 5.61
C THR A 154 -6.62 -12.73 5.02
N VAL A 155 -5.91 -12.96 3.90
CA VAL A 155 -5.01 -11.97 3.27
C VAL A 155 -5.49 -11.53 1.90
N TRP A 156 -5.13 -10.30 1.55
CA TRP A 156 -5.26 -9.71 0.25
C TRP A 156 -3.94 -9.77 -0.51
N LEU A 157 -4.04 -9.91 -1.83
CA LEU A 157 -2.92 -10.13 -2.72
C LEU A 157 -3.09 -9.30 -3.99
N ALA A 158 -1.98 -8.76 -4.52
CA ALA A 158 -1.98 -8.26 -5.89
C ALA A 158 -2.33 -9.42 -6.84
N PRO A 159 -3.20 -9.25 -7.85
CA PRO A 159 -3.53 -10.36 -8.76
C PRO A 159 -2.32 -10.76 -9.59
N LYS A 160 -1.56 -9.77 -10.08
CA LYS A 160 -0.34 -9.94 -10.86
C LYS A 160 0.72 -8.92 -10.45
N VAL A 161 1.98 -9.31 -10.53
CA VAL A 161 3.12 -8.41 -10.33
C VAL A 161 3.68 -7.84 -11.64
N GLY A 162 3.22 -8.35 -12.79
CA GLY A 162 3.57 -7.82 -14.12
C GLY A 162 4.79 -8.49 -14.75
N ASN A 163 5.19 -9.64 -14.23
CA ASN A 163 6.21 -10.51 -14.81
C ASN A 163 5.60 -11.89 -15.01
N ALA A 164 5.32 -12.26 -16.26
CA ALA A 164 4.58 -13.49 -16.59
C ALA A 164 5.25 -14.77 -16.05
N GLN A 165 6.59 -14.84 -16.05
CA GLN A 165 7.31 -15.99 -15.52
C GLN A 165 7.14 -16.09 -13.99
N MET A 166 7.23 -14.95 -13.29
CA MET A 166 7.03 -14.90 -11.84
C MET A 166 5.57 -15.13 -11.45
N ASP A 167 4.63 -14.58 -12.22
CA ASP A 167 3.18 -14.73 -11.99
C ASP A 167 2.79 -16.21 -12.08
N LEU A 168 3.35 -16.98 -13.04
CA LEU A 168 3.12 -18.43 -13.14
C LEU A 168 3.54 -19.19 -11.86
N TYR A 169 4.72 -18.88 -11.31
CA TYR A 169 5.18 -19.50 -10.07
C TYR A 169 4.39 -19.04 -8.86
N ARG A 170 3.96 -17.78 -8.86
CA ARG A 170 3.17 -17.19 -7.79
C ARG A 170 1.78 -17.81 -7.72
N ASP A 171 1.11 -17.98 -8.86
CA ASP A 171 -0.21 -18.61 -8.94
C ASP A 171 -0.15 -20.07 -8.48
N CYS A 172 0.88 -20.82 -8.92
CA CYS A 172 1.11 -22.17 -8.43
C CYS A 172 1.37 -22.22 -6.92
N LEU A 173 2.19 -21.31 -6.39
CA LEU A 173 2.51 -21.28 -4.96
C LEU A 173 1.28 -20.93 -4.12
N ILE A 174 0.42 -20.03 -4.60
CA ILE A 174 -0.87 -19.73 -3.96
C ILE A 174 -1.71 -21.00 -3.83
N GLU A 175 -1.84 -21.79 -4.91
CA GLU A 175 -2.64 -23.02 -4.88
C GLU A 175 -2.04 -24.11 -3.97
N VAL A 176 -0.71 -24.23 -3.92
CA VAL A 176 -0.02 -25.14 -2.97
C VAL A 176 -0.27 -24.70 -1.53
N LEU A 177 -0.01 -23.42 -1.22
CA LEU A 177 -0.16 -22.89 0.14
C LEU A 177 -1.61 -22.86 0.63
N LYS A 178 -2.59 -22.72 -0.26
CA LYS A 178 -4.03 -22.79 0.10
C LYS A 178 -4.44 -24.18 0.58
N LYS A 179 -3.82 -25.24 0.05
CA LYS A 179 -4.09 -26.64 0.43
C LYS A 179 -3.33 -27.09 1.66
N GLN A 180 -2.38 -26.28 2.10
CA GLN A 180 -1.50 -26.60 3.22
C GLN A 180 -2.28 -26.70 4.54
N THR A 181 -2.23 -27.87 5.17
CA THR A 181 -2.81 -28.12 6.49
C THR A 181 -1.79 -28.05 7.64
N GLN A 182 -0.49 -28.05 7.34
CA GLN A 182 0.57 -27.95 8.35
C GLN A 182 1.79 -27.24 7.77
N PRO A 183 2.63 -26.58 8.59
CA PRO A 183 3.87 -25.98 8.11
C PRO A 183 4.73 -27.00 7.36
N GLN A 184 5.28 -26.60 6.21
CA GLN A 184 6.04 -27.48 5.33
C GLN A 184 7.46 -26.96 5.15
N SER A 185 8.41 -27.86 4.93
CA SER A 185 9.77 -27.46 4.55
C SER A 185 9.77 -26.83 3.16
N LYS A 186 10.78 -26.00 2.87
CA LYS A 186 10.97 -25.45 1.53
C LYS A 186 11.06 -26.55 0.46
N ALA A 187 11.72 -27.66 0.77
CA ALA A 187 11.90 -28.77 -0.16
C ALA A 187 10.56 -29.42 -0.53
N ALA A 188 9.67 -29.63 0.45
CA ALA A 188 8.34 -30.18 0.22
C ALA A 188 7.50 -29.25 -0.68
N ILE A 189 7.50 -27.94 -0.40
CA ILE A 189 6.78 -26.96 -1.22
C ILE A 189 7.30 -26.94 -2.66
N VAL A 190 8.62 -26.96 -2.86
CA VAL A 190 9.22 -27.00 -4.20
C VAL A 190 8.85 -28.26 -4.95
N GLN A 191 8.79 -29.41 -4.26
CA GLN A 191 8.37 -30.67 -4.84
C GLN A 191 6.90 -30.61 -5.28
N GLU A 192 6.01 -30.12 -4.43
CA GLU A 192 4.59 -29.95 -4.77
C GLU A 192 4.39 -28.98 -5.94
N MET A 193 5.09 -27.84 -5.95
CA MET A 193 5.05 -26.90 -7.08
C MET A 193 5.56 -27.55 -8.37
N SER A 194 6.61 -28.35 -8.29
CA SER A 194 7.19 -29.03 -9.45
C SER A 194 6.22 -30.05 -10.05
N GLN A 195 5.49 -30.77 -9.20
CA GLN A 195 4.43 -31.69 -9.60
C GLN A 195 3.24 -30.94 -10.22
N ALA A 196 2.79 -29.85 -9.58
CA ALA A 196 1.66 -29.06 -10.05
C ALA A 196 1.91 -28.39 -11.40
N LEU A 197 3.14 -27.92 -11.65
CA LEU A 197 3.52 -27.30 -12.92
C LEU A 197 4.02 -28.30 -13.97
N ASN A 198 4.12 -29.59 -13.63
CA ASN A 198 4.72 -30.65 -14.44
C ASN A 198 6.10 -30.25 -15.01
N ARG A 199 6.92 -29.57 -14.20
CA ARG A 199 8.27 -29.10 -14.59
C ARG A 199 9.15 -28.88 -13.37
N ARG A 200 10.46 -28.86 -13.57
CA ARG A 200 11.40 -28.46 -12.51
C ARG A 200 11.29 -26.95 -12.26
N ILE A 201 11.34 -26.55 -11.00
CA ILE A 201 11.42 -25.13 -10.62
C ILE A 201 12.82 -24.61 -10.96
N ASP A 202 12.89 -23.72 -11.95
CA ASP A 202 14.15 -23.14 -12.46
C ASP A 202 14.50 -21.78 -11.83
N LEU A 203 13.85 -21.43 -10.72
CA LEU A 203 14.10 -20.18 -10.02
C LEU A 203 15.38 -20.24 -9.18
N PRO A 204 16.23 -19.19 -9.23
CA PRO A 204 17.31 -19.03 -8.28
C PRO A 204 16.79 -19.06 -6.84
N ASP A 205 17.56 -19.67 -5.95
CA ASP A 205 17.18 -19.91 -4.58
C ASP A 205 16.75 -18.63 -3.82
N PHE A 206 17.47 -17.52 -4.06
CA PHE A 206 17.14 -16.20 -3.52
C PHE A 206 15.76 -15.69 -3.98
N THR A 207 15.45 -15.86 -5.27
CA THR A 207 14.16 -15.46 -5.87
C THR A 207 13.02 -16.28 -5.29
N LEU A 208 13.23 -17.59 -5.13
CA LEU A 208 12.24 -18.48 -4.51
C LEU A 208 11.98 -18.12 -3.04
N ARG A 209 13.02 -17.81 -2.25
CA ARG A 209 12.84 -17.35 -0.86
C ARG A 209 12.12 -16.00 -0.79
N LYS A 210 12.37 -15.11 -1.76
CA LYS A 210 11.64 -13.84 -1.86
C LYS A 210 10.14 -14.10 -2.11
N LEU A 211 9.83 -14.94 -3.10
CA LEU A 211 8.45 -15.33 -3.43
C LEU A 211 7.73 -16.00 -2.25
N LEU A 212 8.41 -16.90 -1.54
CA LEU A 212 7.85 -17.52 -0.33
C LEU A 212 7.54 -16.48 0.76
N ARG A 213 8.43 -15.51 1.02
CA ARG A 213 8.17 -14.45 2.01
C ARG A 213 7.03 -13.52 1.65
N GLU A 214 6.66 -13.42 0.37
CA GLU A 214 5.49 -12.66 -0.04
C GLU A 214 4.21 -13.33 0.51
N LEU A 215 4.11 -14.66 0.46
CA LEU A 215 2.87 -15.40 0.74
C LEU A 215 2.85 -16.17 2.07
N ALA A 216 4.02 -16.48 2.63
CA ALA A 216 4.19 -17.35 3.77
C ALA A 216 5.12 -16.74 4.84
N VAL A 217 4.98 -17.22 6.07
CA VAL A 217 5.87 -16.93 7.20
C VAL A 217 6.83 -18.09 7.36
N ASN A 218 8.07 -17.81 7.76
CA ASN A 218 9.04 -18.85 8.09
C ASN A 218 9.22 -18.93 9.60
N GLU A 219 9.02 -20.12 10.16
CA GLU A 219 9.20 -20.43 11.57
C GLU A 219 10.11 -21.66 11.65
N SER A 220 11.32 -21.47 12.18
CA SER A 220 12.29 -22.56 12.38
C SER A 220 12.57 -23.42 11.14
N GLY A 221 12.54 -22.82 9.93
CA GLY A 221 12.77 -23.52 8.67
C GLY A 221 11.51 -24.11 8.00
N PHE A 222 10.35 -24.03 8.66
CA PHE A 222 9.06 -24.40 8.11
C PHE A 222 8.30 -23.17 7.62
N TRP A 223 7.58 -23.32 6.52
CA TRP A 223 6.81 -22.26 5.90
C TRP A 223 5.31 -22.51 6.11
N SER A 224 4.58 -21.49 6.55
CA SER A 224 3.14 -21.52 6.76
C SER A 224 2.46 -20.38 6.00
N PHE A 225 1.30 -20.65 5.40
CA PHE A 225 0.56 -19.64 4.66
C PHE A 225 0.07 -18.49 5.57
N LYS A 226 0.35 -17.23 5.20
CA LYS A 226 -0.09 -16.05 5.96
C LYS A 226 -1.61 -15.91 6.04
N GLY A 227 -2.32 -16.34 5.00
CA GLY A 227 -3.78 -16.25 4.89
C GLY A 227 -4.53 -17.33 5.64
N ARG A 228 -3.85 -18.15 6.44
CA ARG A 228 -4.48 -19.22 7.20
C ARG A 228 -5.31 -18.60 8.33
N VAL A 229 -6.56 -19.04 8.47
CA VAL A 229 -7.34 -18.80 9.69
C VAL A 229 -6.71 -19.67 10.76
N PRO A 230 -6.18 -19.13 11.87
CA PRO A 230 -5.77 -19.96 12.98
C PRO A 230 -7.02 -20.71 13.45
N GLU A 231 -6.98 -22.05 13.41
CA GLU A 231 -8.02 -22.84 14.05
C GLU A 231 -8.05 -22.39 15.51
N SER A 232 -9.20 -21.91 15.96
CA SER A 232 -9.39 -21.47 17.34
C SER A 232 -9.11 -22.67 18.24
N GLY A 233 -7.88 -22.74 18.77
CA GLY A 233 -7.44 -23.77 19.69
C GLY A 233 -8.12 -23.57 21.03
N ASP A 234 -9.32 -24.10 21.17
CA ASP A 234 -9.79 -24.61 22.46
C ASP A 234 -9.06 -25.94 22.70
N GLY A 235 -8.38 -26.07 23.83
CA GLY A 235 -7.68 -27.31 24.20
C GLY A 235 -6.25 -27.11 24.69
N ASP A 236 -6.13 -26.82 25.98
CA ASP A 236 -5.01 -27.20 26.83
C ASP A 236 -4.65 -28.68 26.58
N VAL A 237 -3.56 -28.93 25.83
CA VAL A 237 -3.01 -30.29 25.67
C VAL A 237 -1.80 -30.39 26.59
N PRO A 238 -1.86 -31.21 27.65
CA PRO A 238 -0.74 -31.40 28.56
C PRO A 238 0.46 -31.97 27.80
N LEU A 239 1.61 -31.31 27.95
CA LEU A 239 2.90 -31.83 27.52
C LEU A 239 3.11 -33.23 28.13
N PRO A 240 3.47 -34.27 27.33
CA PRO A 240 3.83 -35.55 27.89
C PRO A 240 5.11 -35.43 28.74
N PRO A 241 5.22 -36.17 29.85
CA PRO A 241 6.37 -36.10 30.73
C PRO A 241 7.63 -36.58 30.01
N VAL A 242 8.69 -35.79 30.16
CA VAL A 242 10.05 -36.16 29.75
C VAL A 242 10.51 -37.29 30.67
N PHE A 243 10.81 -38.45 30.09
CA PHE A 243 11.65 -39.48 30.70
C PHE A 243 13.00 -39.47 30.00
#